data_AF-S9VF64-F1
#
_entry.id   AF-S9VF64-F1
#
_cell.length_a   1.000
_cell.length_b   1.000
_cell.length_c   1.000
_cell.angle_alpha   90.00
_cell.angle_beta   90.00
_cell.angle_gamma   90.00
#
_symmetry.space_group_name_H-M   'P 1'
#
loop_
_entity.id
_entity.type
_entity.pdbx_description
1 polymer ?
#
loop_
_entity_poly.entity_id
_entity_poly.type
_entity_poly.pdbx_seq_one_letter_code
_entity_poly.pdbx_strand_id
1 'polypeptide(L)'
;MDIEGKCPTPVQLGNSGWDILHSSAAVYPNHPNPEQQEAMRGFLHGMSYVYACNWCAYHMRLYMREHPPDVRDKRHVSRYVCELHNEVNARLGKEQVSCEPEVLLKRWHPGYPDRMEDRPTMEEQVAAAQAKQERERREAAQAQEEAEAQRRRMLFQRGETPRSGDSWRQWERQGEAGGAQHERAAAAPRTDPTAPSTNQSRAAGGSSSKWWGFGGGDSKRIRDPPPANPSAAVKAGGGSSGGGKVADTETDVESVLARLKRCQVYCPEEDQK
;
A
#
# COMPACT_ATOMS: atom_id res chain seq x y z
N MET A 1 -0.57 -26.85 -0.59
CA MET A 1 0.43 -25.94 0.01
C MET A 1 -0.31 -25.21 1.08
N ASP A 2 -0.05 -25.56 2.33
CA ASP A 2 -0.69 -24.91 3.47
C ASP A 2 0.15 -23.70 3.86
N ILE A 3 -0.50 -22.56 4.10
CA ILE A 3 0.19 -21.37 4.59
C ILE A 3 0.43 -21.60 6.08
N GLU A 4 1.69 -21.72 6.47
CA GLU A 4 2.07 -21.93 7.87
C GLU A 4 1.71 -20.70 8.73
N GLY A 5 1.04 -20.92 9.86
CA GLY A 5 0.74 -19.86 10.82
C GLY A 5 -0.57 -20.10 11.59
N LYS A 6 -0.72 -19.37 12.69
CA LYS A 6 -1.99 -19.28 13.42
C LYS A 6 -2.78 -18.06 12.95
N CYS A 7 -4.10 -18.20 12.91
CA CYS A 7 -5.05 -17.10 12.90
C CYS A 7 -4.64 -15.95 13.84
N PRO A 8 -4.52 -14.70 13.36
CA PRO A 8 -4.32 -13.54 14.22
C PRO A 8 -5.41 -13.39 15.30
N THR A 9 -5.01 -13.04 16.52
CA THR A 9 -5.96 -12.70 17.59
C THR A 9 -6.59 -11.32 17.36
N PRO A 10 -7.75 -11.01 17.97
CA PRO A 10 -8.35 -9.67 17.89
C PRO A 10 -7.42 -8.54 18.34
N VAL A 11 -6.55 -8.79 19.32
CA VAL A 11 -5.55 -7.82 19.80
C VAL A 11 -4.46 -7.60 18.76
N GLN A 12 -3.95 -8.66 18.14
CA GLN A 12 -2.96 -8.54 17.06
C GLN A 12 -3.53 -7.76 15.89
N LEU A 13 -4.76 -8.09 15.46
CA LEU A 13 -5.46 -7.35 14.41
C LEU A 13 -5.67 -5.88 14.79
N GLY A 14 -6.10 -5.61 16.02
CA GLY A 14 -6.28 -4.27 16.56
C GLY A 14 -5.00 -3.44 16.48
N ASN A 15 -3.89 -3.98 16.97
CA ASN A 15 -2.59 -3.31 16.94
C ASN A 15 -2.17 -2.99 15.50
N SER A 16 -2.27 -3.98 14.58
CA SER A 16 -1.96 -3.77 13.16
C SER A 16 -2.88 -2.74 12.50
N GLY A 17 -4.18 -2.74 12.84
CA GLY A 17 -5.12 -1.74 12.35
C GLY A 17 -4.75 -0.32 12.80
N TRP A 18 -4.36 -0.16 14.07
CA TRP A 18 -3.89 1.12 14.58
C TRP A 18 -2.57 1.57 13.95
N ASP A 19 -1.62 0.65 13.72
CA ASP A 19 -0.37 0.97 13.02
C ASP A 19 -0.66 1.51 11.61
N ILE A 20 -1.60 0.91 10.87
CA ILE A 20 -2.02 1.38 9.55
C ILE A 20 -2.67 2.78 9.65
N LEU A 21 -3.65 2.96 10.53
CA LEU A 21 -4.40 4.21 10.65
C LEU A 21 -3.51 5.38 11.07
N HIS A 22 -2.72 5.20 12.14
CA HIS A 22 -1.83 6.25 12.64
C HIS A 22 -0.70 6.56 11.66
N SER A 23 -0.11 5.55 11.01
CA SER A 23 0.94 5.80 10.01
C SER A 23 0.38 6.55 8.81
N SER A 24 -0.79 6.14 8.29
CA SER A 24 -1.45 6.80 7.16
C SER A 24 -1.82 8.25 7.49
N ALA A 25 -2.32 8.51 8.70
CA ALA A 25 -2.64 9.85 9.18
C ALA A 25 -1.39 10.73 9.32
N ALA A 26 -0.29 10.16 9.84
CA ALA A 26 0.95 10.87 10.04
C ALA A 26 1.60 11.29 8.72
N VAL A 27 1.68 10.37 7.73
CA VAL A 27 2.29 10.67 6.42
C VAL A 27 1.35 11.37 5.43
N TYR A 28 0.09 11.62 5.82
CA TYR A 28 -0.86 12.37 5.02
C TYR A 28 -0.29 13.75 4.64
N PRO A 29 -0.67 14.40 3.53
CA PRO A 29 -0.12 15.70 3.17
C PRO A 29 -0.50 16.81 4.16
N ASN A 30 0.36 17.83 4.28
CA ASN A 30 0.02 19.11 4.91
C ASN A 30 -0.96 19.91 4.03
N HIS A 31 -0.84 19.79 2.71
CA HIS A 31 -1.72 20.45 1.75
C HIS A 31 -2.35 19.44 0.78
N PRO A 32 -3.31 18.63 1.26
CA PRO A 32 -3.91 17.58 0.44
C PRO A 32 -4.81 18.19 -0.65
N ASN A 33 -4.69 17.66 -1.86
CA ASN A 33 -5.61 17.98 -2.94
C ASN A 33 -7.00 17.36 -2.69
N PRO A 34 -8.05 17.78 -3.43
CA PRO A 34 -9.41 17.27 -3.21
C PRO A 34 -9.55 15.75 -3.33
N GLU A 35 -8.79 15.12 -4.24
CA GLU A 35 -8.78 13.67 -4.43
C GLU A 35 -8.18 12.95 -3.21
N GLN A 36 -7.09 13.47 -2.66
CA GLN A 36 -6.47 12.93 -1.44
C GLN A 36 -7.37 13.08 -0.21
N GLN A 37 -8.14 14.17 -0.11
CA GLN A 37 -9.13 14.34 0.95
C GLN A 37 -10.28 13.34 0.82
N GLU A 38 -10.77 13.14 -0.40
CA GLU A 38 -11.81 12.15 -0.66
C GLU A 38 -11.31 10.72 -0.42
N ALA A 39 -10.09 10.42 -0.84
CA ALA A 39 -9.46 9.13 -0.59
C ALA A 39 -9.29 8.85 0.90
N MET A 40 -8.88 9.84 1.71
CA MET A 40 -8.76 9.66 3.17
C MET A 40 -10.12 9.42 3.84
N ARG A 41 -11.16 10.18 3.44
CA ARG A 41 -12.53 9.92 3.93
C ARG A 41 -13.01 8.53 3.53
N GLY A 42 -12.82 8.17 2.27
CA GLY A 42 -13.18 6.87 1.71
C GLY A 42 -12.42 5.72 2.39
N PHE A 43 -11.14 5.92 2.71
CA PHE A 43 -10.32 4.96 3.44
C PHE A 43 -10.86 4.68 4.85
N LEU A 44 -11.11 5.73 5.64
CA LEU A 44 -11.67 5.61 6.99
C LEU A 44 -13.07 4.98 6.94
N HIS A 45 -13.91 5.42 6.00
CA HIS A 45 -15.25 4.89 5.79
C HIS A 45 -15.19 3.40 5.41
N GLY A 46 -14.39 3.04 4.41
CA GLY A 46 -14.21 1.66 3.97
C GLY A 46 -13.74 0.76 5.11
N MET A 47 -12.73 1.20 5.86
CA MET A 47 -12.23 0.47 7.04
C MET A 47 -13.35 0.18 8.04
N SER A 48 -14.23 1.16 8.31
CA SER A 48 -15.36 0.98 9.23
C SER A 48 -16.40 -0.06 8.78
N TYR A 49 -16.45 -0.43 7.50
CA TYR A 49 -17.37 -1.44 6.97
C TYR A 49 -16.71 -2.83 6.84
N VAL A 50 -15.42 -2.88 6.48
CA VAL A 50 -14.74 -4.13 6.15
C VAL A 50 -13.83 -4.66 7.27
N TYR A 51 -13.72 -3.94 8.39
CA TYR A 51 -12.91 -4.40 9.51
C TYR A 51 -13.43 -5.72 10.08
N ALA A 52 -12.55 -6.71 10.19
CA ALA A 52 -12.95 -8.11 10.43
C ALA A 52 -13.70 -8.35 11.75
N CYS A 53 -13.45 -7.53 12.77
CA CYS A 53 -14.24 -7.54 13.99
C CYS A 53 -15.54 -6.74 13.78
N ASN A 54 -16.67 -7.42 13.57
CA ASN A 54 -17.97 -6.80 13.30
C ASN A 54 -18.41 -5.79 14.39
N TRP A 55 -18.25 -6.14 15.67
CA TRP A 55 -18.58 -5.22 16.77
C TRP A 55 -17.66 -3.99 16.82
N CYS A 56 -16.38 -4.16 16.55
CA CYS A 56 -15.42 -3.07 16.48
C CYS A 56 -15.76 -2.14 15.31
N ALA A 57 -16.08 -2.71 14.15
CA ALA A 57 -16.51 -2.01 12.95
C ALA A 57 -17.81 -1.22 13.21
N TYR A 58 -18.79 -1.83 13.88
CA TYR A 58 -20.03 -1.16 14.29
C TYR A 58 -19.77 0.06 15.17
N HIS A 59 -18.95 -0.06 16.21
CA HIS A 59 -18.62 1.07 17.07
C HIS A 59 -17.85 2.16 16.32
N MET A 60 -16.95 1.80 15.41
CA MET A 60 -16.26 2.78 14.55
C MET A 60 -17.27 3.56 13.70
N ARG A 61 -18.27 2.90 13.11
CA ARG A 61 -19.34 3.58 12.34
C ARG A 61 -20.22 4.49 13.19
N LEU A 62 -20.47 4.15 14.45
CA LEU A 62 -21.18 5.05 15.37
C LEU A 62 -20.34 6.29 15.67
N TYR A 63 -19.09 6.10 16.05
CA TYR A 63 -18.17 7.20 16.36
C TYR A 63 -18.06 8.17 15.18
N MET A 64 -17.84 7.64 13.97
CA MET A 64 -17.71 8.44 12.75
C MET A 64 -18.97 9.26 12.39
N ARG A 65 -20.15 8.81 12.83
CA ARG A 65 -21.41 9.52 12.60
C ARG A 65 -21.55 10.73 13.51
N GLU A 66 -21.11 10.58 14.75
CA GLU A 66 -21.12 11.65 15.76
C GLU A 66 -19.93 12.61 15.57
N HIS A 67 -18.81 12.09 15.07
CA HIS A 67 -17.55 12.79 14.87
C HIS A 67 -17.10 12.56 13.42
N PRO A 68 -17.56 13.37 12.45
CA PRO A 68 -17.10 13.25 11.07
C PRO A 68 -15.58 13.46 10.95
N PRO A 69 -14.85 12.65 10.15
CA PRO A 69 -13.40 12.80 10.00
C PRO A 69 -12.99 14.16 9.44
N ASP A 70 -12.08 14.85 10.15
CA ASP A 70 -11.44 16.06 9.66
C ASP A 70 -10.17 15.70 8.87
N VAL A 71 -10.24 15.87 7.55
CA VAL A 71 -9.18 15.48 6.61
C VAL A 71 -8.46 16.66 5.95
N ARG A 72 -8.52 17.84 6.55
CA ARG A 72 -7.96 19.06 5.94
C ARG A 72 -6.44 19.02 5.80
N ASP A 73 -5.75 18.36 6.73
CA ASP A 73 -4.30 18.15 6.72
C ASP A 73 -3.89 17.02 7.68
N LYS A 74 -2.60 16.67 7.68
CA LYS A 74 -2.05 15.61 8.54
C LYS A 74 -2.29 15.80 10.03
N ARG A 75 -2.29 17.04 10.53
CA ARG A 75 -2.45 17.31 11.97
C ARG A 75 -3.89 17.02 12.38
N HIS A 76 -4.86 17.41 11.56
CA HIS A 76 -6.27 17.14 11.80
C HIS A 76 -6.59 15.64 11.70
N VAL A 77 -6.11 14.94 10.67
CA VAL A 77 -6.33 13.49 10.55
C VAL A 77 -5.67 12.74 11.70
N SER A 78 -4.43 13.09 12.06
CA SER A 78 -3.71 12.45 13.17
C SER A 78 -4.45 12.62 14.48
N ARG A 79 -4.93 13.84 14.77
CA ARG A 79 -5.75 14.12 15.95
C ARG A 79 -7.04 13.31 15.95
N TYR A 80 -7.77 13.30 14.84
CA TYR A 80 -9.02 12.54 14.70
C TYR A 80 -8.81 11.03 14.97
N VAL A 81 -7.78 10.43 14.37
CA VAL A 81 -7.45 9.00 14.60
C VAL A 81 -7.05 8.75 16.05
N CYS A 82 -6.36 9.68 16.71
CA CYS A 82 -6.06 9.60 18.14
C CYS A 82 -7.32 9.65 18.99
N GLU A 83 -8.25 10.56 18.72
CA GLU A 83 -9.50 10.70 19.47
C GLU A 83 -10.37 9.44 19.31
N LEU A 84 -10.47 8.88 18.10
CA LEU A 84 -11.10 7.58 17.84
C LEU A 84 -10.42 6.46 18.63
N HIS A 85 -9.09 6.43 18.68
CA HIS A 85 -8.34 5.42 19.45
C HIS A 85 -8.60 5.59 20.96
N ASN A 86 -8.68 6.81 21.46
CA ASN A 86 -8.99 7.10 22.86
C ASN A 86 -10.41 6.69 23.26
N GLU A 87 -11.39 6.81 22.35
CA GLU A 87 -12.73 6.26 22.58
C GLU A 87 -12.68 4.74 22.80
N VAL A 88 -11.86 4.03 22.01
CA VAL A 88 -11.65 2.59 22.20
C VAL A 88 -10.88 2.30 23.50
N ASN A 89 -9.88 3.12 23.85
CA ASN A 89 -9.15 2.99 25.11
C ASN A 89 -10.09 3.14 26.31
N ALA A 90 -10.97 4.15 26.31
CA ALA A 90 -11.95 4.38 27.35
C ALA A 90 -12.90 3.18 27.52
N ARG A 91 -13.41 2.62 26.42
CA ARG A 91 -14.27 1.41 26.44
C ARG A 91 -13.57 0.17 27.02
N LEU A 92 -12.25 0.08 26.84
CA LEU A 92 -11.43 -1.01 27.33
C LEU A 92 -10.83 -0.71 28.72
N GLY A 93 -11.15 0.42 29.35
CA GLY A 93 -10.59 0.82 30.64
C GLY A 93 -9.09 1.12 30.59
N LYS A 94 -8.56 1.50 29.43
CA LYS A 94 -7.16 1.89 29.24
C LYS A 94 -6.98 3.39 29.44
N GLU A 95 -5.75 3.78 29.78
CA GLU A 95 -5.38 5.20 29.85
C GLU A 95 -5.52 5.87 28.48
N GLN A 96 -5.93 7.14 28.50
CA GLN A 96 -6.02 7.96 27.31
C GLN A 96 -4.67 8.61 27.02
N VAL A 97 -4.31 8.71 25.75
CA VAL A 97 -3.07 9.36 25.30
C VAL A 97 -3.34 10.79 24.87
N SER A 98 -2.35 11.67 24.98
CA SER A 98 -2.47 13.04 24.47
C SER A 98 -2.57 13.04 22.94
N CYS A 99 -3.59 13.71 22.41
CA CYS A 99 -3.81 13.88 20.97
C CYS A 99 -3.17 15.18 20.42
N GLU A 100 -2.22 15.77 21.15
CA GLU A 100 -1.43 16.89 20.63
C GLU A 100 -0.63 16.45 19.39
N PRO A 101 -0.71 17.17 18.26
CA PRO A 101 -0.09 16.75 17.00
C PRO A 101 1.39 16.43 17.11
N GLU A 102 2.15 17.17 17.92
CA GLU A 102 3.58 16.95 18.14
C GLU A 102 3.86 15.58 18.79
N VAL A 103 3.02 15.16 19.74
CA VAL A 103 3.14 13.85 20.40
C VAL A 103 2.85 12.73 19.40
N LEU A 104 1.81 12.91 18.59
CA LEU A 104 1.38 11.93 17.59
C LEU A 104 2.39 11.78 16.46
N LEU A 105 2.81 12.89 15.85
CA LEU A 105 3.77 12.90 14.74
C LEU A 105 5.14 12.40 15.20
N LYS A 106 5.56 12.69 16.44
CA LYS A 106 6.79 12.11 16.99
C LYS A 106 6.76 10.58 17.06
N ARG A 107 5.59 9.99 17.35
CA ARG A 107 5.44 8.53 17.45
C ARG A 107 5.25 7.86 16.08
N TRP A 108 4.57 8.51 15.15
CA TRP A 108 4.03 7.86 13.96
C TRP A 108 4.59 8.39 12.63
N HIS A 109 5.20 9.58 12.59
CA HIS A 109 5.79 10.11 11.36
C HIS A 109 7.28 9.70 11.26
N PRO A 110 7.69 8.97 10.21
CA PRO A 110 9.07 8.45 10.08
C PRO A 110 10.14 9.55 9.92
N GLY A 111 9.73 10.74 9.51
CA GLY A 111 10.60 11.91 9.35
C GLY A 111 10.48 12.99 10.42
N TYR A 112 9.77 12.78 11.53
CA TYR A 112 9.68 13.82 12.57
C TYR A 112 11.05 14.12 13.22
N PRO A 113 11.41 15.39 13.52
CA PRO A 113 10.72 16.62 13.10
C PRO A 113 11.21 17.18 11.76
N ASP A 114 12.35 16.71 11.25
CA ASP A 114 13.13 17.42 10.22
C ASP A 114 12.78 17.07 8.76
N ARG A 115 12.01 16.01 8.52
CA ARG A 115 11.70 15.47 7.19
C ARG A 115 10.21 15.17 7.05
N MET A 116 9.38 16.20 7.22
CA MET A 116 7.90 16.09 7.21
C MET A 116 7.23 16.76 6.01
N GLU A 117 8.01 17.09 4.99
CA GLU A 117 7.53 17.67 3.74
C GLU A 117 6.66 16.66 2.98
N ASP A 118 5.68 17.20 2.25
CA ASP A 118 4.78 16.40 1.44
C ASP A 118 5.56 15.75 0.31
N ARG A 119 5.42 14.43 0.19
CA ARG A 119 6.09 13.66 -0.87
C ARG A 119 5.12 13.42 -2.01
N PRO A 120 5.54 13.67 -3.27
CA PRO A 120 4.74 13.32 -4.43
C PRO A 120 4.54 11.81 -4.50
N THR A 121 3.46 11.37 -5.15
CA THR A 121 3.25 9.95 -5.43
C THR A 121 4.33 9.41 -6.36
N MET A 122 4.46 8.08 -6.45
CA MET A 122 5.45 7.48 -7.36
C MET A 122 5.13 7.82 -8.82
N GLU A 123 3.85 7.91 -9.16
CA GLU A 123 3.37 8.30 -10.49
C GLU A 123 3.76 9.75 -10.80
N GLU A 124 3.60 10.67 -9.85
CA GLU A 124 4.03 12.07 -9.98
C GLU A 124 5.55 12.18 -10.12
N GLN A 125 6.31 11.40 -9.34
CA GLN A 125 7.77 11.35 -9.44
C GLN A 125 8.24 10.85 -10.81
N VAL A 126 7.61 9.78 -11.32
CA VAL A 126 7.92 9.23 -12.64
C VAL A 126 7.57 10.23 -13.74
N ALA A 127 6.39 10.86 -13.68
CA ALA A 127 5.99 11.88 -14.64
C ALA A 127 6.95 13.08 -14.64
N ALA A 128 7.35 13.56 -13.46
CA ALA A 128 8.32 14.64 -13.33
C ALA A 128 9.70 14.26 -13.90
N ALA A 129 10.15 13.03 -13.66
CA ALA A 129 11.41 12.52 -14.21
C ALA A 129 11.36 12.41 -15.74
N GLN A 130 10.26 11.92 -16.30
CA GLN A 130 10.05 11.83 -17.75
C GLN A 130 10.01 13.22 -18.40
N ALA A 131 9.27 14.17 -17.82
CA ALA A 131 9.20 15.54 -18.31
C ALA A 131 10.56 16.23 -18.28
N LYS A 132 11.36 15.98 -17.23
CA LYS A 132 12.74 16.45 -17.15
C LYS A 132 13.60 15.86 -18.28
N GLN A 133 13.55 14.54 -18.46
CA GLN A 133 14.31 13.86 -19.52
C GLN A 133 13.91 14.34 -20.91
N GLU A 134 12.62 14.59 -21.16
CA GLU A 134 12.14 15.11 -22.42
C GLU A 134 12.64 16.54 -22.68
N ARG A 135 12.60 17.41 -21.67
CA ARG A 135 13.15 18.77 -21.79
C ARG A 135 14.64 18.73 -22.11
N GLU A 136 15.42 17.92 -21.39
CA GLU A 136 16.85 17.77 -21.64
C GLU A 136 17.13 17.22 -23.05
N ARG A 137 16.31 16.29 -23.55
CA ARG A 137 16.41 15.79 -24.93
C ARG A 137 16.10 16.87 -25.95
N ARG A 138 15.08 17.71 -25.71
CA ARG A 138 14.72 18.82 -26.60
C ARG A 138 15.81 19.89 -26.63
N GLU A 139 16.35 20.25 -25.47
CA GLU A 139 17.48 21.19 -25.34
C GLU A 139 18.73 20.64 -26.04
N ALA A 140 19.04 19.36 -25.87
CA ALA A 140 20.17 18.71 -26.56
C ALA A 140 19.98 18.67 -28.09
N ALA A 141 18.76 18.39 -28.58
CA ALA A 141 18.46 18.40 -30.00
C ALA A 141 18.58 19.82 -30.59
N GLN A 142 18.10 20.85 -29.89
CA GLN A 142 18.27 22.25 -30.28
C GLN A 142 19.75 22.64 -30.31
N ALA A 143 20.52 22.28 -29.29
CA ALA A 143 21.96 22.54 -29.25
C ALA A 143 22.71 21.83 -30.40
N GLN A 144 22.31 20.61 -30.75
CA GLN A 144 22.87 19.88 -31.90
C GLN A 144 22.54 20.58 -33.22
N GLU A 145 21.28 21.01 -33.41
CA GLU A 145 20.85 21.75 -34.60
C GLU A 145 21.60 23.07 -34.74
N GLU A 146 21.74 23.83 -33.64
CA GLU A 146 22.49 25.08 -33.60
C GLU A 146 23.98 24.85 -33.91
N ALA A 147 24.60 23.82 -33.34
CA ALA A 147 25.98 23.46 -33.62
C ALA A 147 26.20 23.06 -35.08
N GLU A 148 25.26 22.31 -35.68
CA GLU A 148 25.32 21.96 -37.10
C GLU A 148 25.14 23.21 -37.98
N ALA A 149 24.21 24.10 -37.63
CA ALA A 149 23.99 25.36 -38.33
C ALA A 149 25.23 26.27 -38.26
N GLN A 150 25.87 26.37 -37.09
CA GLN A 150 27.12 27.10 -36.90
C GLN A 150 28.24 26.48 -37.74
N ARG A 151 28.39 25.15 -37.72
CA ARG A 151 29.39 24.44 -38.54
C ARG A 151 29.17 24.69 -40.04
N ARG A 152 27.92 24.62 -40.51
CA ARG A 152 27.55 24.93 -41.90
C ARG A 152 27.92 26.36 -42.28
N ARG A 153 27.67 27.34 -41.41
CA ARG A 153 28.06 28.75 -41.62
C ARG A 153 29.58 28.90 -41.71
N MET A 154 30.35 28.23 -40.84
CA MET A 154 31.82 28.27 -40.89
C MET A 154 32.37 27.68 -42.20
N LEU A 155 31.83 26.53 -42.65
CA LEU A 155 32.21 25.92 -43.93
C LEU A 155 31.95 26.87 -45.11
N PHE A 156 30.77 27.51 -45.12
CA PHE A 156 30.44 28.51 -46.14
C PHE A 156 31.41 29.71 -46.14
N GLN A 157 31.76 30.23 -44.97
CA GLN A 157 32.70 31.36 -44.84
C GLN A 157 34.14 31.03 -45.28
N ARG A 158 34.59 29.77 -45.12
CA ARG A 158 35.92 29.33 -45.60
C ARG A 158 36.01 29.16 -47.12
N GLY A 159 34.93 29.41 -47.87
CA GLY A 159 34.89 29.14 -49.31
C GLY A 159 34.91 27.65 -49.66
N GLU A 160 34.72 26.79 -48.66
CA GLU A 160 34.57 25.35 -48.81
C GLU A 160 33.12 25.06 -49.21
N THR A 161 32.74 25.42 -50.44
CA THR A 161 31.54 24.83 -51.04
C THR A 161 31.79 23.34 -51.22
N PRO A 162 30.85 22.44 -50.87
CA PRO A 162 30.94 21.04 -51.27
C PRO A 162 31.22 21.02 -52.78
N ARG A 163 32.34 20.42 -53.20
CA ARG A 163 32.69 20.32 -54.63
C ARG A 163 31.49 19.70 -55.33
N SER A 164 30.77 20.49 -56.11
CA SER A 164 29.49 20.11 -56.75
C SER A 164 29.67 19.10 -57.90
N GLY A 165 30.74 18.30 -57.88
CA GLY A 165 31.15 17.41 -58.97
C GLY A 165 31.27 15.93 -58.61
N ASP A 166 31.20 15.55 -57.33
CA ASP A 166 31.46 14.16 -56.91
C ASP A 166 30.20 13.35 -56.55
N SER A 167 29.03 14.01 -56.43
CA SER A 167 27.75 13.34 -56.12
C SER A 167 27.08 12.64 -57.31
N TRP A 168 27.24 13.13 -58.55
CA TRP A 168 26.60 12.52 -59.72
C TRP A 168 27.33 11.27 -60.23
N ARG A 169 28.66 11.25 -60.15
CA ARG A 169 29.49 10.09 -60.55
C ARG A 169 29.40 8.88 -59.61
N GLN A 170 28.86 9.07 -58.39
CA GLN A 170 28.68 7.98 -57.43
C GLN A 170 27.36 7.24 -57.66
N TRP A 171 26.32 7.94 -58.13
CA TRP A 171 25.06 7.32 -58.58
C TRP A 171 25.23 6.53 -59.89
N GLU A 172 26.00 7.05 -60.86
CA GLU A 172 26.29 6.32 -62.11
C GLU A 172 27.08 5.03 -61.89
N ARG A 173 28.05 5.04 -60.96
CA ARG A 173 28.83 3.82 -60.62
C ARG A 173 28.02 2.74 -59.91
N GLN A 174 26.95 3.10 -59.21
CA GLN A 174 26.04 2.13 -58.59
C GLN A 174 24.95 1.65 -59.55
N GLY A 175 24.64 2.43 -60.60
CA GLY A 175 23.71 2.03 -61.66
C GLY A 175 24.30 1.05 -62.69
N GLU A 176 25.62 1.07 -62.93
CA GLU A 176 26.28 0.20 -63.92
C GLU A 176 26.75 -1.16 -63.36
N ALA A 177 26.75 -1.36 -62.04
CA ALA A 177 27.09 -2.65 -61.41
C ALA A 177 25.87 -3.54 -61.09
N GLY A 178 24.70 -3.25 -61.68
CA GLY A 178 23.45 -3.98 -61.48
C GLY A 178 23.04 -4.92 -62.63
N GLY A 179 23.94 -5.14 -63.60
CA GLY A 179 23.75 -6.13 -64.66
C GLY A 179 24.23 -7.50 -64.21
N ALA A 180 23.29 -8.44 -64.05
CA ALA A 180 23.46 -9.87 -63.75
C ALA A 180 23.67 -10.25 -62.27
N GLN A 181 22.56 -10.65 -61.62
CA GLN A 181 22.28 -12.06 -61.35
C GLN A 181 20.88 -12.22 -60.76
N HIS A 182 20.02 -12.82 -61.57
CA HIS A 182 18.84 -13.55 -61.09
C HIS A 182 19.33 -14.64 -60.13
N GLU A 183 18.90 -14.64 -58.88
CA GLU A 183 18.64 -15.88 -58.15
C GLU A 183 17.63 -15.67 -57.01
N ARG A 184 16.71 -16.63 -56.93
CA ARG A 184 15.54 -16.68 -56.06
C ARG A 184 15.90 -16.64 -54.57
N ALA A 185 15.18 -15.85 -53.79
CA ALA A 185 14.97 -16.12 -52.38
C ALA A 185 13.52 -15.80 -51.98
N ALA A 186 12.95 -16.74 -51.22
CA ALA A 186 11.54 -16.93 -50.97
C ALA A 186 10.88 -15.83 -50.13
N ALA A 187 9.56 -15.72 -50.32
CA ALA A 187 8.65 -14.85 -49.59
C ALA A 187 8.72 -15.05 -48.07
N ALA A 188 8.84 -13.95 -47.33
CA ALA A 188 8.53 -13.88 -45.90
C ALA A 188 7.07 -13.42 -45.70
N PRO A 189 6.29 -14.04 -44.80
CA PRO A 189 4.88 -13.74 -44.65
C PRO A 189 4.63 -12.45 -43.85
N ARG A 190 3.56 -11.76 -44.26
CA ARG A 190 2.97 -10.59 -43.58
C ARG A 190 2.35 -11.02 -42.25
N THR A 191 2.61 -10.29 -41.18
CA THR A 191 1.92 -10.45 -39.88
C THR A 191 0.79 -9.43 -39.78
N ASP A 192 -0.45 -9.92 -39.74
CA ASP A 192 -1.63 -9.15 -39.35
C ASP A 192 -1.75 -9.05 -37.81
N PRO A 193 -2.30 -7.94 -37.26
CA PRO A 193 -2.34 -7.70 -35.83
C PRO A 193 -3.72 -8.01 -35.24
N THR A 194 -4.02 -9.27 -34.93
CA THR A 194 -5.12 -9.61 -34.00
C THR A 194 -4.91 -11.00 -33.38
N ALA A 195 -4.90 -11.06 -32.04
CA ALA A 195 -5.11 -12.21 -31.12
C ALA A 195 -3.96 -12.51 -30.13
N PRO A 196 -4.28 -13.03 -28.92
CA PRO A 196 -3.60 -12.68 -27.67
C PRO A 196 -2.44 -13.63 -27.32
N SER A 197 -1.43 -13.06 -26.65
CA SER A 197 -0.25 -13.79 -26.18
C SER A 197 -0.55 -14.53 -24.87
N THR A 198 -0.65 -15.86 -24.96
CA THR A 198 -0.41 -16.77 -23.84
C THR A 198 1.09 -17.02 -23.73
N ASN A 199 1.68 -16.76 -22.57
CA ASN A 199 3.05 -17.17 -22.29
C ASN A 199 3.12 -17.95 -20.98
N GLN A 200 3.35 -19.26 -21.10
CA GLN A 200 3.71 -20.13 -19.99
C GLN A 200 5.23 -20.35 -20.00
N SER A 201 5.84 -19.88 -18.91
CA SER A 201 6.95 -20.44 -18.12
C SER A 201 8.18 -21.03 -18.83
N ARG A 202 9.36 -20.54 -18.40
CA ARG A 202 10.42 -21.43 -17.90
C ARG A 202 11.28 -20.76 -16.83
N ALA A 203 11.59 -21.56 -15.81
CA ALA A 203 12.23 -21.22 -14.56
C ALA A 203 13.75 -21.02 -14.68
N ALA A 204 14.33 -20.20 -13.79
CA ALA A 204 15.68 -20.34 -13.29
C ALA A 204 15.83 -19.67 -11.92
N GLY A 205 16.21 -20.48 -10.91
CA GLY A 205 17.19 -20.18 -9.88
C GLY A 205 17.00 -18.96 -8.98
N GLY A 206 16.69 -19.20 -7.70
CA GLY A 206 16.69 -18.18 -6.67
C GLY A 206 18.08 -17.74 -6.19
N SER A 207 18.11 -16.58 -5.56
CA SER A 207 19.04 -16.26 -4.48
C SER A 207 18.44 -15.12 -3.66
N SER A 208 18.09 -15.43 -2.40
CA SER A 208 17.57 -14.45 -1.44
C SER A 208 18.76 -13.68 -0.86
N SER A 209 18.75 -12.35 -0.98
CA SER A 209 19.67 -11.49 -0.24
C SER A 209 18.88 -10.56 0.67
N LYS A 210 18.97 -10.94 1.94
CA LYS A 210 18.50 -10.31 3.18
C LYS A 210 18.68 -8.79 3.20
N TRP A 211 17.66 -8.11 3.73
CA TRP A 211 17.80 -6.78 4.31
C TRP A 211 17.22 -6.74 5.73
N TRP A 212 17.97 -6.03 6.59
CA TRP A 212 17.72 -5.58 7.96
C TRP A 212 17.93 -6.58 9.10
N GLY A 213 19.14 -6.54 9.65
CA GLY A 213 19.43 -6.93 11.03
C GLY A 213 19.14 -5.75 11.98
N PHE A 214 18.31 -6.01 12.99
CA PHE A 214 18.42 -5.33 14.27
C PHE A 214 18.99 -6.32 15.28
N GLY A 215 20.16 -5.95 15.81
CA GLY A 215 20.88 -6.66 16.85
C GLY A 215 20.07 -6.75 18.13
N GLY A 216 20.24 -7.88 18.81
CA GLY A 216 19.57 -8.23 20.05
C GLY A 216 20.00 -7.42 21.27
N GLY A 217 19.17 -7.52 22.31
CA GLY A 217 19.43 -7.07 23.66
C GLY A 217 18.60 -7.89 24.66
N ASP A 218 19.27 -8.86 25.28
CA ASP A 218 19.06 -9.49 26.59
C ASP A 218 17.64 -9.69 27.17
N SER A 219 17.13 -10.93 27.05
CA SER A 219 16.08 -11.47 27.91
C SER A 219 16.69 -12.00 29.22
N LYS A 220 16.64 -11.21 30.30
CA LYS A 220 16.84 -11.72 31.66
C LYS A 220 15.53 -12.29 32.21
N ARG A 221 15.60 -13.58 32.57
CA ARG A 221 14.59 -14.38 33.27
C ARG A 221 14.29 -13.82 34.67
N ILE A 222 13.02 -13.76 35.04
CA ILE A 222 12.53 -13.76 36.44
C ILE A 222 11.23 -14.60 36.42
N ARG A 223 11.30 -15.92 36.66
CA ARG A 223 11.00 -16.63 37.94
C ARG A 223 9.67 -16.24 38.58
N ASP A 224 8.69 -17.14 38.45
CA ASP A 224 7.47 -17.23 39.25
C ASP A 224 7.77 -17.40 40.75
N PRO A 225 6.82 -17.02 41.62
CA PRO A 225 6.49 -17.87 42.76
C PRO A 225 4.97 -18.09 42.96
N PRO A 226 4.54 -19.28 43.44
CA PRO A 226 3.18 -19.56 43.97
C PRO A 226 3.19 -19.53 45.52
N PRO A 227 2.18 -20.03 46.27
CA PRO A 227 0.70 -20.02 46.11
C PRO A 227 0.00 -19.48 47.40
N ALA A 228 -1.34 -19.34 47.39
CA ALA A 228 -2.17 -19.61 48.60
C ALA A 228 -3.68 -19.70 48.29
N ASN A 229 -4.26 -20.87 48.55
CA ASN A 229 -5.69 -21.04 48.88
C ASN A 229 -5.91 -20.66 50.36
N PRO A 230 -7.17 -20.36 50.75
CA PRO A 230 -7.82 -21.29 51.66
C PRO A 230 -9.28 -21.60 51.31
N SER A 231 -9.64 -22.86 51.60
CA SER A 231 -11.01 -23.36 51.68
C SER A 231 -11.83 -22.68 52.77
N ALA A 232 -13.12 -22.47 52.52
CA ALA A 232 -14.18 -22.72 53.51
C ALA A 232 -15.53 -22.91 52.80
N ALA A 233 -16.23 -23.97 53.18
CA ALA A 233 -17.50 -24.43 52.64
C ALA A 233 -18.69 -23.76 53.33
N VAL A 234 -19.82 -23.60 52.61
CA VAL A 234 -21.18 -23.75 53.16
C VAL A 234 -22.10 -24.37 52.11
N LYS A 235 -22.82 -25.43 52.51
CA LYS A 235 -23.90 -26.11 51.77
C LYS A 235 -25.26 -25.47 52.05
N ALA A 236 -26.17 -25.54 51.07
CA ALA A 236 -27.61 -25.88 51.12
C ALA A 236 -28.33 -25.15 49.96
N GLY A 237 -29.27 -25.69 49.16
CA GLY A 237 -29.96 -26.98 49.07
C GLY A 237 -31.20 -26.81 48.15
N GLY A 238 -31.59 -27.89 47.43
CA GLY A 238 -32.88 -28.09 46.71
C GLY A 238 -33.02 -27.43 45.32
N GLY A 239 -33.23 -28.09 44.17
CA GLY A 239 -34.13 -29.21 43.80
C GLY A 239 -35.40 -28.60 43.16
N SER A 240 -35.76 -28.75 41.87
CA SER A 240 -36.28 -29.92 41.13
C SER A 240 -37.00 -29.32 39.87
N SER A 241 -36.63 -29.65 38.62
CA SER A 241 -37.22 -30.64 37.68
C SER A 241 -38.33 -30.13 36.71
N GLY A 242 -38.28 -30.67 35.47
CA GLY A 242 -39.32 -30.64 34.42
C GLY A 242 -39.16 -29.50 33.38
N GLY A 243 -39.13 -29.68 32.06
CA GLY A 243 -39.38 -30.84 31.19
C GLY A 243 -40.11 -30.40 29.90
N GLY A 244 -39.37 -30.18 28.80
CA GLY A 244 -39.73 -30.38 27.38
C GLY A 244 -40.82 -29.53 26.68
N LYS A 245 -40.44 -28.76 25.64
CA LYS A 245 -40.58 -29.10 24.20
C LYS A 245 -40.24 -27.89 23.31
N VAL A 246 -39.65 -28.21 22.16
CA VAL A 246 -39.15 -27.32 21.11
C VAL A 246 -40.30 -26.73 20.31
N ALA A 247 -40.22 -25.42 20.01
CA ALA A 247 -40.81 -24.81 18.83
C ALA A 247 -39.82 -23.76 18.30
N ASP A 248 -39.32 -24.02 17.09
CA ASP A 248 -38.65 -23.07 16.23
C ASP A 248 -39.37 -21.72 16.21
N THR A 249 -38.64 -20.64 16.51
CA THR A 249 -38.63 -19.43 15.69
C THR A 249 -37.37 -18.65 16.02
N GLU A 250 -36.58 -18.34 15.00
CA GLU A 250 -35.75 -17.14 14.99
C GLU A 250 -36.60 -15.96 15.50
N THR A 251 -36.25 -15.31 16.63
CA THR A 251 -36.62 -13.91 16.97
C THR A 251 -36.37 -13.59 18.46
N ASP A 252 -35.17 -13.86 18.95
CA ASP A 252 -34.65 -13.05 20.05
C ASP A 252 -33.37 -12.38 19.56
N VAL A 253 -33.46 -11.08 19.31
CA VAL A 253 -32.32 -10.27 18.87
C VAL A 253 -31.18 -10.40 19.89
N GLU A 254 -31.48 -10.60 21.18
CA GLU A 254 -30.46 -10.81 22.20
C GLU A 254 -29.77 -12.17 22.05
N SER A 255 -30.50 -13.25 21.79
CA SER A 255 -29.96 -14.58 21.45
C SER A 255 -29.12 -14.57 20.17
N VAL A 256 -29.57 -13.84 19.14
CA VAL A 256 -28.81 -13.63 17.89
C VAL A 256 -27.53 -12.85 18.16
N LEU A 257 -27.60 -11.74 18.93
CA LEU A 257 -26.44 -10.95 19.32
C LEU A 257 -25.48 -11.75 20.23
N ALA A 258 -25.99 -12.63 21.09
CA ALA A 258 -25.18 -13.52 21.93
C ALA A 258 -24.48 -14.61 21.10
N ARG A 259 -25.14 -15.17 20.08
CA ARG A 259 -24.50 -16.07 19.10
C ARG A 259 -23.46 -15.33 18.27
N LEU A 260 -23.76 -14.13 17.78
CA LEU A 260 -22.81 -13.31 17.01
C LEU A 260 -21.61 -12.85 17.84
N LYS A 261 -21.77 -12.63 19.15
CA LYS A 261 -20.66 -12.40 20.09
C LYS A 261 -19.75 -13.63 20.21
N ARG A 262 -20.31 -14.84 20.19
CA ARG A 262 -19.56 -16.11 20.20
C ARG A 262 -18.94 -16.45 18.84
N CYS A 263 -19.57 -16.02 17.75
CA CYS A 263 -19.07 -16.20 16.38
C CYS A 263 -18.23 -15.01 15.89
N GLN A 264 -17.65 -14.20 16.80
CA GLN A 264 -16.65 -13.21 16.42
C GLN A 264 -15.47 -13.94 15.79
N VAL A 265 -15.42 -13.86 14.46
CA VAL A 265 -14.41 -14.41 13.57
C VAL A 265 -13.03 -14.35 14.21
N TYR A 266 -12.54 -15.49 14.68
CA TYR A 266 -11.17 -15.93 14.43
C TYR A 266 -11.00 -17.42 14.83
N CYS A 267 -10.85 -18.25 13.79
CA CYS A 267 -10.66 -19.70 13.79
C CYS A 267 -11.81 -20.55 14.42
N PRO A 268 -12.44 -21.48 13.67
CA PRO A 268 -13.28 -22.53 14.28
C PRO A 268 -12.47 -23.26 15.35
N GLU A 269 -13.11 -23.66 16.45
CA GLU A 269 -12.49 -24.34 17.61
C GLU A 269 -11.81 -25.69 17.28
N GLU A 270 -11.72 -26.08 16.00
CA GLU A 270 -11.22 -27.39 15.56
C GLU A 270 -9.68 -27.53 15.60
N ASP A 271 -8.93 -26.46 15.91
CA ASP A 271 -7.48 -26.53 16.13
C ASP A 271 -7.08 -26.88 17.58
N GLN A 272 -8.01 -27.41 18.39
CA GLN A 272 -7.68 -28.05 19.67
C GLN A 272 -7.57 -29.58 19.52
N LYS A 273 -6.53 -30.08 18.84
CA LYS A 273 -6.03 -31.45 19.01
C LYS A 273 -4.52 -31.51 18.95
#